data_AF-A0A150G941-F1
#
_entry.id   AF-A0A150G941-F1
#
_cell.length_a   1.000
_cell.length_b   1.000
_cell.length_c   1.000
_cell.angle_alpha   90.00
_cell.angle_beta   90.00
_cell.angle_gamma   90.00
#
_symmetry.space_group_name_H-M   'P 1'
#
loop_
_entity.id
_entity.type
_entity.pdbx_description
1 polymer ?
#
loop_
_entity_poly.entity_id
_entity_poly.type
_entity_poly.pdbx_seq_one_letter_code
_entity_poly.pdbx_strand_id
1 'polypeptide(L)'
;MCVAGQANAAELLSLADLWCLEAVKAAVLGALRRSMCNGFKRPAAGSPAAEAVPQVAALARTATECGLGDADGGLARLYGECTAWMAAWPARVWPSRTFATMSRSIQDDVLAAAIARLSPDTAPSVLAGCRALASGLPAVAWAARVGKMREALAEAALGYTWSHFAAVCEAAGGRRDNSECWGALLEELNAHVAVHPDPDPAVRVLAAWPADALALLYGPAAASTAAAAAARGAARAAAVAPGPAGSAPQAWLQRALDLEAVWREGSGESGSWLGNDEVRLLQALHDHLHSYLVRHMAAVSRSAAFRQLTPRQQSRLMQIAQEGLGTGGCAGTGLRAASGTSRDAALAAGAAGQAAAWLVTSAAAAGPGGGGSRSSLAVTPWGGTGSGG
;
A
#
# COMPACT_ATOMS: atom_id res chain seq x y z
N MET A 1 -13.42 -31.97 13.45
CA MET A 1 -14.67 -32.02 14.27
C MET A 1 -15.52 -30.73 14.18
N CYS A 2 -15.49 -29.96 13.09
CA CYS A 2 -16.12 -28.61 13.08
C CYS A 2 -17.31 -28.42 12.11
N VAL A 3 -17.92 -29.47 11.57
CA VAL A 3 -18.97 -29.33 10.53
C VAL A 3 -20.39 -29.11 11.12
N ALA A 4 -20.63 -29.51 12.37
CA ALA A 4 -21.97 -29.48 12.96
C ALA A 4 -22.52 -28.07 13.27
N GLY A 5 -21.66 -27.04 13.38
CA GLY A 5 -22.11 -25.67 13.69
C GLY A 5 -22.58 -24.86 12.49
N GLN A 6 -22.07 -25.15 11.28
CA GLN A 6 -22.32 -24.34 10.08
C GLN A 6 -23.62 -24.70 9.37
N ALA A 7 -23.95 -25.99 9.28
CA ALA A 7 -25.23 -26.44 8.75
C ALA A 7 -26.39 -25.84 9.57
N ASN A 8 -26.27 -25.89 10.91
CA ASN A 8 -27.25 -25.28 11.80
C ASN A 8 -27.32 -23.76 11.62
N ALA A 9 -26.20 -23.05 11.43
CA ALA A 9 -26.22 -21.60 11.30
C ALA A 9 -26.91 -21.13 10.00
N ALA A 10 -26.69 -21.82 8.88
CA ALA A 10 -27.34 -21.52 7.61
C ALA A 10 -28.85 -21.73 7.66
N GLU A 11 -29.27 -22.89 8.20
CA GLU A 11 -30.67 -23.27 8.35
C GLU A 11 -31.41 -22.39 9.38
N LEU A 12 -30.75 -22.06 10.50
CA LEU A 12 -31.32 -21.13 11.47
C LEU A 12 -31.46 -19.73 10.90
N LEU A 13 -30.53 -19.28 10.06
CA LEU A 13 -30.62 -17.97 9.41
C LEU A 13 -31.78 -17.95 8.40
N SER A 14 -31.96 -19.01 7.61
CA SER A 14 -33.05 -19.09 6.64
C SER A 14 -34.43 -19.24 7.30
N LEU A 15 -34.52 -20.01 8.38
CA LEU A 15 -35.74 -20.09 9.19
C LEU A 15 -36.03 -18.76 9.90
N ALA A 16 -35.03 -18.08 10.44
CA ALA A 16 -35.23 -16.76 11.05
C ALA A 16 -35.74 -15.73 10.02
N ASP A 17 -35.20 -15.76 8.80
CA ASP A 17 -35.59 -14.87 7.70
C ASP A 17 -37.04 -15.14 7.23
N LEU A 18 -37.37 -16.42 6.99
CA LEU A 18 -38.70 -16.84 6.56
C LEU A 18 -39.80 -16.46 7.58
N TRP A 19 -39.47 -16.45 8.87
CA TRP A 19 -40.39 -16.13 9.95
C TRP A 19 -40.25 -14.68 10.45
N CYS A 20 -39.41 -13.86 9.80
CA CYS A 20 -39.13 -12.45 10.14
C CYS A 20 -38.71 -12.26 11.62
N LEU A 21 -37.87 -13.16 12.14
CA LEU A 21 -37.40 -13.17 13.52
C LEU A 21 -36.05 -12.43 13.66
N GLU A 22 -36.09 -11.11 13.57
CA GLU A 22 -34.91 -10.22 13.62
C GLU A 22 -34.00 -10.46 14.84
N ALA A 23 -34.60 -10.69 16.02
CA ALA A 23 -33.84 -10.93 17.25
C ALA A 23 -33.01 -12.23 17.20
N VAL A 24 -33.55 -13.27 16.55
CA VAL A 24 -32.86 -14.56 16.37
C VAL A 24 -31.73 -14.39 15.37
N LYS A 25 -31.97 -13.67 14.27
CA LYS A 25 -30.96 -13.37 13.26
C LYS A 25 -29.78 -12.58 13.85
N ALA A 26 -30.06 -11.53 14.63
CA ALA A 26 -29.04 -10.78 15.36
C ALA A 26 -28.24 -11.67 16.36
N ALA A 27 -28.91 -12.59 17.05
CA ALA A 27 -28.26 -13.53 17.96
C ALA A 27 -27.35 -14.52 17.23
N VAL A 28 -27.78 -15.07 16.10
CA VAL A 28 -26.99 -15.98 15.25
C VAL A 28 -25.77 -15.24 14.68
N LEU A 29 -25.94 -14.03 14.15
CA LEU A 29 -24.83 -13.19 13.66
C LEU A 29 -23.84 -12.87 14.79
N GLY A 30 -24.34 -12.54 15.99
CA GLY A 30 -23.51 -12.33 17.17
C GLY A 30 -22.76 -13.58 17.61
N ALA A 31 -23.39 -14.75 17.52
CA ALA A 31 -22.76 -16.03 17.80
C ALA A 31 -21.64 -16.33 16.79
N LEU A 32 -21.89 -16.18 15.49
CA LEU A 32 -20.89 -16.39 14.42
C LEU A 32 -19.65 -15.49 14.64
N ARG A 33 -19.85 -14.21 14.95
CA ARG A 33 -18.75 -13.28 15.25
C ARG A 33 -17.90 -13.72 16.44
N ARG A 34 -18.54 -14.17 17.53
CA ARG A 34 -17.84 -14.53 18.77
C ARG A 34 -17.19 -15.91 18.71
N SER A 35 -17.90 -16.92 18.20
CA SER A 35 -17.46 -18.31 18.24
C SER A 35 -16.58 -18.70 17.06
N MET A 36 -16.96 -18.32 15.84
CA MET A 36 -16.27 -18.74 14.61
C MET A 36 -15.21 -17.73 14.18
N CYS A 37 -15.50 -16.43 14.28
CA CYS A 37 -14.56 -15.38 13.89
C CYS A 37 -13.62 -14.94 15.04
N ASN A 38 -13.78 -15.48 16.26
CA ASN A 38 -13.02 -15.07 17.46
C ASN A 38 -12.93 -13.54 17.63
N GLY A 39 -14.00 -12.82 17.29
CA GLY A 39 -14.05 -11.36 17.32
C GLY A 39 -13.04 -10.66 16.41
N PHE A 40 -12.60 -11.28 15.32
CA PHE A 40 -11.67 -10.71 14.34
C PHE A 40 -10.31 -10.29 14.93
N LYS A 41 -9.87 -10.98 15.99
CA LYS A 41 -8.52 -10.81 16.56
C LYS A 41 -7.44 -11.22 15.56
N ARG A 42 -6.20 -10.75 15.77
CA ARG A 42 -5.04 -11.15 14.95
C ARG A 42 -4.93 -12.68 14.91
N PRO A 43 -4.85 -13.32 13.73
CA PRO A 43 -4.75 -14.77 13.62
C PRO A 43 -3.40 -15.23 14.19
N ALA A 44 -3.46 -16.12 15.18
CA ALA A 44 -2.30 -16.88 15.61
C ALA A 44 -1.97 -17.98 14.58
N ALA A 45 -0.72 -18.43 14.53
CA ALA A 45 -0.31 -19.52 13.65
C ALA A 45 -1.13 -20.79 13.96
N GLY A 46 -1.76 -21.39 12.95
CA GLY A 46 -2.64 -22.56 13.11
C GLY A 46 -3.97 -22.26 13.81
N SER A 47 -4.36 -20.98 13.97
CA SER A 47 -5.63 -20.65 14.64
C SER A 47 -6.84 -21.17 13.85
N PRO A 48 -7.87 -21.70 14.54
CA PRO A 48 -9.09 -22.16 13.87
C PRO A 48 -9.82 -21.03 13.15
N ALA A 49 -9.58 -19.77 13.51
CA ALA A 49 -10.10 -18.60 12.84
C ALA A 49 -9.64 -18.48 11.38
N ALA A 50 -8.44 -18.95 11.04
CA ALA A 50 -7.92 -18.91 9.67
C ALA A 50 -8.73 -19.78 8.70
N GLU A 51 -9.36 -20.85 9.20
CA GLU A 51 -10.26 -21.72 8.42
C GLU A 51 -11.73 -21.31 8.59
N ALA A 52 -12.13 -20.89 9.80
CA ALA A 52 -13.53 -20.56 10.11
C ALA A 52 -13.99 -19.23 9.48
N VAL A 53 -13.16 -18.19 9.46
CA VAL A 53 -13.55 -16.88 8.88
C VAL A 53 -13.84 -16.98 7.38
N PRO A 54 -13.01 -17.64 6.55
CA PRO A 54 -13.37 -17.90 5.15
C PRO A 54 -14.71 -18.63 4.99
N GLN A 55 -15.00 -19.64 5.83
CA GLN A 55 -16.27 -20.38 5.75
C GLN A 55 -17.47 -19.49 6.10
N VAL A 56 -17.35 -18.63 7.12
CA VAL A 56 -18.39 -17.65 7.45
C VAL A 56 -18.57 -16.63 6.33
N ALA A 57 -17.49 -16.23 5.65
CA ALA A 57 -17.58 -15.35 4.48
C ALA A 57 -18.31 -16.01 3.30
N ALA A 58 -18.04 -17.29 3.02
CA ALA A 58 -18.81 -18.05 2.02
C ALA A 58 -20.29 -18.12 2.38
N LEU A 59 -20.60 -18.51 3.62
CA LEU A 59 -21.97 -18.56 4.12
C LEU A 59 -22.69 -17.21 3.96
N ALA A 60 -22.05 -16.14 4.41
CA ALA A 60 -22.63 -14.80 4.35
C ALA A 60 -22.86 -14.38 2.89
N ARG A 61 -21.91 -14.67 1.99
CA ARG A 61 -22.07 -14.37 0.57
C ARG A 61 -23.22 -15.15 -0.06
N THR A 62 -23.27 -16.46 0.15
CA THR A 62 -24.35 -17.30 -0.41
C THR A 62 -25.70 -16.87 0.12
N ALA A 63 -25.80 -16.56 1.41
CA ALA A 63 -27.07 -16.10 1.98
C ALA A 63 -27.48 -14.72 1.44
N THR A 64 -26.54 -13.77 1.27
CA THR A 64 -26.87 -12.49 0.60
C THR A 64 -27.32 -12.66 -0.85
N GLU A 65 -26.74 -13.60 -1.59
CA GLU A 65 -27.12 -13.87 -2.99
C GLU A 65 -28.49 -14.55 -3.10
N CYS A 66 -28.87 -15.37 -2.12
CA CYS A 66 -30.20 -15.97 -2.02
C CYS A 66 -31.28 -14.99 -1.52
N GLY A 67 -30.95 -13.71 -1.28
CA GLY A 67 -31.88 -12.72 -0.76
C GLY A 67 -32.18 -12.85 0.73
N LEU A 68 -31.45 -13.70 1.46
CA LEU A 68 -31.56 -13.86 2.91
C LEU A 68 -30.85 -12.66 3.56
N GLY A 69 -31.58 -11.58 3.83
CA GLY A 69 -30.99 -10.29 4.20
C GLY A 69 -31.94 -9.42 5.02
N ASP A 70 -31.43 -8.82 6.08
CA ASP A 70 -32.18 -7.85 6.90
C ASP A 70 -32.32 -6.52 6.17
N ALA A 71 -33.36 -5.76 6.48
CA ALA A 71 -33.44 -4.34 6.15
C ALA A 71 -32.21 -3.55 6.65
N ASP A 72 -31.56 -4.03 7.71
CA ASP A 72 -30.38 -3.43 8.34
C ASP A 72 -29.04 -3.87 7.72
N GLY A 73 -29.03 -4.81 6.76
CA GLY A 73 -27.81 -5.23 6.07
C GLY A 73 -26.78 -5.98 6.94
N GLY A 74 -27.21 -6.61 8.04
CA GLY A 74 -26.31 -7.25 9.01
C GLY A 74 -25.39 -8.32 8.43
N LEU A 75 -25.90 -9.12 7.48
CA LEU A 75 -25.15 -10.17 6.80
C LEU A 75 -24.11 -9.62 5.81
N ALA A 76 -24.46 -8.57 5.05
CA ALA A 76 -23.53 -7.88 4.17
C ALA A 76 -22.40 -7.21 4.96
N ARG A 77 -22.72 -6.64 6.12
CA ARG A 77 -21.71 -6.11 7.06
C ARG A 77 -20.80 -7.21 7.60
N LEU A 78 -21.34 -8.37 7.99
CA LEU A 78 -20.54 -9.51 8.43
C LEU A 78 -19.59 -9.97 7.31
N TYR A 79 -20.09 -10.07 6.08
CA TYR A 79 -19.27 -10.39 4.92
C TYR A 79 -18.12 -9.38 4.75
N GLY A 80 -18.41 -8.07 4.81
CA GLY A 80 -17.41 -7.01 4.75
C GLY A 80 -16.37 -7.06 5.88
N GLU A 81 -16.78 -7.40 7.10
CA GLU A 81 -15.87 -7.60 8.23
C GLU A 81 -14.96 -8.82 8.00
N CYS A 82 -15.50 -9.92 7.48
CA CYS A 82 -14.71 -11.09 7.11
C CYS A 82 -13.73 -10.80 5.98
N THR A 83 -14.14 -10.12 4.91
CA THR A 83 -13.24 -9.78 3.79
C THR A 83 -12.13 -8.84 4.24
N ALA A 84 -12.44 -7.81 5.02
CA ALA A 84 -11.44 -6.89 5.58
C ALA A 84 -10.44 -7.61 6.49
N TRP A 85 -10.90 -8.58 7.30
CA TRP A 85 -10.02 -9.37 8.16
C TRP A 85 -9.10 -10.30 7.36
N MET A 86 -9.62 -10.98 6.33
CA MET A 86 -8.82 -11.83 5.45
C MET A 86 -7.80 -11.01 4.65
N ALA A 87 -8.18 -9.81 4.21
CA ALA A 87 -7.32 -8.86 3.53
C ALA A 87 -6.20 -8.29 4.42
N ALA A 88 -6.41 -8.22 5.74
CA ALA A 88 -5.39 -7.75 6.68
C ALA A 88 -4.28 -8.79 6.94
N TRP A 89 -4.52 -10.08 6.70
CA TRP A 89 -3.60 -11.16 7.05
C TRP A 89 -3.36 -12.16 5.90
N PRO A 90 -2.90 -11.70 4.72
CA PRO A 90 -2.79 -12.55 3.53
C PRO A 90 -1.85 -13.74 3.74
N ALA A 91 -0.69 -13.53 4.39
CA ALA A 91 0.30 -14.58 4.65
C ALA A 91 -0.20 -15.73 5.57
N ARG A 92 -1.27 -15.51 6.34
CA ARG A 92 -1.80 -16.50 7.29
C ARG A 92 -3.06 -17.17 6.79
N VAL A 93 -3.93 -16.42 6.11
CA VAL A 93 -5.26 -16.92 5.71
C VAL A 93 -5.25 -17.51 4.31
N TRP A 94 -4.55 -16.87 3.37
CA TRP A 94 -4.60 -17.28 1.97
C TRP A 94 -3.98 -18.66 1.66
N PRO A 95 -2.93 -19.13 2.37
CA PRO A 95 -2.43 -20.49 2.16
C PRO A 95 -3.41 -21.59 2.61
N SER A 96 -4.49 -21.25 3.34
CA SER A 96 -5.47 -22.24 3.77
C SER A 96 -6.17 -22.89 2.59
N ARG A 97 -6.42 -24.20 2.70
CA ARG A 97 -7.17 -24.93 1.68
C ARG A 97 -8.59 -24.39 1.55
N THR A 98 -9.23 -24.05 2.67
CA THR A 98 -10.57 -23.49 2.69
C THR A 98 -10.67 -22.24 1.82
N PHE A 99 -9.78 -21.25 2.04
CA PHE A 99 -9.79 -20.01 1.26
C PHE A 99 -9.54 -20.26 -0.23
N ALA A 100 -8.57 -21.11 -0.54
CA ALA A 100 -8.19 -21.40 -1.91
C ALA A 100 -9.30 -22.12 -2.72
N THR A 101 -10.17 -22.88 -2.03
CA THR A 101 -11.33 -23.54 -2.65
C THR A 101 -12.59 -22.67 -2.76
N MET A 102 -12.57 -21.43 -2.25
CA MET A 102 -13.72 -20.53 -2.33
C MET A 102 -14.04 -20.09 -3.76
N SER A 103 -15.24 -19.53 -3.95
CA SER A 103 -15.62 -18.92 -5.22
C SER A 103 -14.70 -17.76 -5.59
N ARG A 104 -14.52 -17.55 -6.89
CA ARG A 104 -13.65 -16.48 -7.41
C ARG A 104 -14.12 -15.10 -7.00
N SER A 105 -15.43 -14.88 -6.93
CA SER A 105 -16.00 -13.60 -6.50
C SER A 105 -15.50 -13.20 -5.11
N ILE A 106 -15.50 -14.13 -4.15
CA ILE A 106 -15.03 -13.84 -2.79
C ILE A 106 -13.52 -13.60 -2.76
N GLN A 107 -12.76 -14.39 -3.53
CA GLN A 107 -11.31 -14.20 -3.63
C GLN A 107 -10.96 -12.82 -4.22
N ASP A 108 -11.68 -12.40 -5.26
CA ASP A 108 -11.46 -11.11 -5.92
C ASP A 108 -11.85 -9.94 -5.01
N ASP A 109 -12.95 -10.06 -4.25
CA ASP A 109 -13.36 -9.07 -3.24
C ASP A 109 -12.30 -8.93 -2.13
N VAL A 110 -11.69 -10.04 -1.70
CA VAL A 110 -10.60 -10.03 -0.70
C VAL A 110 -9.32 -9.41 -1.25
N LEU A 111 -8.98 -9.68 -2.52
CA LEU A 111 -7.83 -9.05 -3.17
C LEU A 111 -8.03 -7.53 -3.31
N ALA A 112 -9.21 -7.10 -3.76
CA ALA A 112 -9.56 -5.69 -3.86
C ALA A 112 -9.48 -4.99 -2.49
N ALA A 113 -10.01 -5.63 -1.44
CA ALA A 113 -9.90 -5.13 -0.08
C ALA A 113 -8.44 -5.08 0.43
N ALA A 114 -7.58 -6.02 0.04
CA ALA A 114 -6.16 -6.00 0.40
C ALA A 114 -5.41 -4.84 -0.28
N ILE A 115 -5.69 -4.59 -1.56
CA ILE A 115 -5.10 -3.48 -2.32
C ILE A 115 -5.57 -2.13 -1.75
N ALA A 116 -6.86 -1.99 -1.42
CA ALA A 116 -7.43 -0.76 -0.86
C ALA A 116 -6.85 -0.40 0.53
N ARG A 117 -6.21 -1.36 1.23
CA ARG A 117 -5.59 -1.17 2.54
C ARG A 117 -4.11 -0.78 2.47
N LEU A 118 -3.55 -0.67 1.27
CA LEU A 118 -2.18 -0.20 1.10
C LEU A 118 -2.05 1.24 1.59
N SER A 119 -1.12 1.43 2.53
CA SER A 119 -0.75 2.71 3.10
C SER A 119 0.78 2.76 3.20
N PRO A 120 1.41 3.93 3.39
CA PRO A 120 2.87 4.02 3.51
C PRO A 120 3.40 3.18 4.69
N ASP A 121 2.58 2.95 5.70
CA ASP A 121 2.92 2.12 6.86
C ASP A 121 2.76 0.63 6.59
N THR A 122 1.72 0.24 5.85
CA THR A 122 1.36 -1.17 5.67
C THR A 122 2.04 -1.81 4.47
N ALA A 123 2.35 -1.04 3.41
CA ALA A 123 2.87 -1.57 2.16
C ALA A 123 4.15 -2.43 2.31
N PRO A 124 5.19 -2.02 3.08
CA PRO A 124 6.38 -2.85 3.31
C PRO A 124 6.05 -4.17 4.00
N SER A 125 5.13 -4.14 4.97
CA SER A 125 4.69 -5.33 5.70
C SER A 125 3.87 -6.29 4.84
N VAL A 126 3.06 -5.75 3.92
CA VAL A 126 2.29 -6.54 2.95
C VAL A 126 3.23 -7.25 1.97
N LEU A 127 4.27 -6.56 1.47
CA LEU A 127 5.28 -7.17 0.59
C LEU A 127 6.06 -8.29 1.29
N ALA A 128 6.49 -8.07 2.54
CA ALA A 128 7.07 -9.13 3.36
C ALA A 128 6.10 -10.32 3.55
N GLY A 129 4.81 -10.02 3.76
CA GLY A 129 3.75 -11.02 3.79
C GLY A 129 3.60 -11.79 2.48
N CYS A 130 3.70 -11.14 1.32
CA CYS A 130 3.68 -11.79 0.01
C CYS A 130 4.87 -12.74 -0.19
N ARG A 131 6.06 -12.39 0.33
CA ARG A 131 7.24 -13.29 0.31
C ARG A 131 7.04 -14.51 1.21
N ALA A 132 6.55 -14.30 2.43
CA ALA A 132 6.22 -15.39 3.34
C ALA A 132 5.12 -16.30 2.76
N LEU A 133 4.15 -15.71 2.05
CA LEU A 133 3.12 -16.45 1.34
C LEU A 133 3.71 -17.26 0.18
N ALA A 134 4.70 -16.72 -0.53
CA ALA A 134 5.40 -17.41 -1.61
C ALA A 134 6.11 -18.68 -1.11
N SER A 135 6.79 -18.60 0.03
CA SER A 135 7.49 -19.76 0.62
C SER A 135 6.53 -20.77 1.26
N GLY A 136 5.35 -20.33 1.70
CA GLY A 136 4.34 -21.18 2.32
C GLY A 136 3.36 -21.86 1.36
N LEU A 137 3.29 -21.45 0.08
CA LEU A 137 2.34 -21.99 -0.89
C LEU A 137 2.88 -23.28 -1.55
N PRO A 138 2.16 -24.41 -1.45
CA PRO A 138 2.52 -25.61 -2.19
C PRO A 138 2.27 -25.44 -3.70
N ALA A 139 3.14 -26.00 -4.54
CA ALA A 139 3.01 -25.98 -6.00
C ALA A 139 1.95 -26.98 -6.51
N VAL A 140 0.70 -26.82 -6.06
CA VAL A 140 -0.43 -27.72 -6.34
C VAL A 140 -1.61 -26.95 -6.91
N ALA A 141 -2.47 -27.64 -7.68
CA ALA A 141 -3.53 -27.01 -8.47
C ALA A 141 -4.49 -26.12 -7.65
N TRP A 142 -4.84 -26.52 -6.42
CA TRP A 142 -5.74 -25.73 -5.57
C TRP A 142 -5.10 -24.41 -5.12
N ALA A 143 -3.78 -24.32 -5.00
CA ALA A 143 -3.06 -23.14 -4.56
C ALA A 143 -2.72 -22.16 -5.71
N ALA A 144 -2.89 -22.60 -6.97
CA ALA A 144 -2.48 -21.83 -8.14
C ALA A 144 -3.15 -20.45 -8.24
N ARG A 145 -4.44 -20.34 -7.85
CA ARG A 145 -5.15 -19.05 -7.87
C ARG A 145 -4.62 -18.10 -6.80
N VAL A 146 -4.34 -18.61 -5.60
CA VAL A 146 -3.76 -17.82 -4.52
C VAL A 146 -2.37 -17.29 -4.92
N GLY A 147 -1.57 -18.09 -5.64
CA GLY A 147 -0.30 -17.64 -6.23
C GLY A 147 -0.47 -16.42 -7.14
N LYS A 148 -1.46 -16.44 -8.03
CA LYS A 148 -1.78 -15.28 -8.90
C LYS A 148 -2.28 -14.07 -8.12
N MET A 149 -3.08 -14.28 -7.08
CA MET A 149 -3.54 -13.18 -6.22
C MET A 149 -2.38 -12.54 -5.45
N ARG A 150 -1.44 -13.35 -4.96
CA ARG A 150 -0.20 -12.88 -4.34
C ARG A 150 0.60 -12.01 -5.30
N GLU A 151 0.79 -12.46 -6.55
CA GLU A 151 1.50 -11.68 -7.57
C GLU A 151 0.82 -10.35 -7.85
N ALA A 152 -0.51 -10.34 -8.02
CA ALA A 152 -1.27 -9.12 -8.22
C ALA A 152 -1.16 -8.16 -7.02
N LEU A 153 -1.19 -8.68 -5.78
CA LEU A 153 -1.02 -7.88 -4.57
C LEU A 153 0.41 -7.34 -4.44
N ALA A 154 1.42 -8.15 -4.75
CA ALA A 154 2.82 -7.73 -4.72
C ALA A 154 3.09 -6.61 -5.74
N GLU A 155 2.59 -6.75 -6.97
CA GLU A 155 2.73 -5.74 -8.02
C GLU A 155 2.04 -4.43 -7.62
N ALA A 156 0.80 -4.51 -7.11
CA ALA A 156 0.08 -3.32 -6.63
C ALA A 156 0.79 -2.65 -5.44
N ALA A 157 1.34 -3.43 -4.52
CA ALA A 157 2.07 -2.91 -3.37
C ALA A 157 3.42 -2.30 -3.76
N LEU A 158 4.14 -2.86 -4.75
CA LEU A 158 5.36 -2.27 -5.31
C LEU A 158 5.05 -0.96 -6.03
N GLY A 159 4.03 -0.92 -6.89
CA GLY A 159 3.61 0.32 -7.55
C GLY A 159 3.14 1.40 -6.57
N TYR A 160 2.43 1.01 -5.49
CA TYR A 160 2.07 1.94 -4.42
C TYR A 160 3.29 2.47 -3.67
N THR A 161 4.22 1.58 -3.29
CA THR A 161 5.46 1.94 -2.61
C THR A 161 6.31 2.85 -3.47
N TRP A 162 6.37 2.60 -4.79
CA TRP A 162 7.08 3.45 -5.74
C TRP A 162 6.47 4.85 -5.83
N SER A 163 5.15 4.94 -5.94
CA SER A 163 4.44 6.23 -6.03
C SER A 163 4.44 7.05 -4.75
N HIS A 164 4.60 6.41 -3.59
CA HIS A 164 4.59 7.03 -2.26
C HIS A 164 5.90 6.79 -1.50
N PHE A 165 7.01 6.60 -2.21
CA PHE A 165 8.28 6.19 -1.60
C PHE A 165 8.74 7.15 -0.49
N ALA A 166 8.60 8.47 -0.70
CA ALA A 166 8.91 9.48 0.30
C ALA A 166 8.16 9.26 1.63
N ALA A 167 6.84 9.07 1.56
CA ALA A 167 6.01 8.82 2.73
C ALA A 167 6.35 7.49 3.42
N VAL A 168 6.70 6.47 2.63
CA VAL A 168 7.18 5.17 3.16
C VAL A 168 8.51 5.33 3.90
N CYS A 169 9.43 6.13 3.35
CA CYS A 169 10.73 6.43 3.95
C CYS A 169 10.59 7.19 5.27
N GLU A 170 9.72 8.20 5.32
CA GLU A 170 9.43 8.96 6.54
C GLU A 170 8.82 8.07 7.62
N ALA A 171 7.85 7.23 7.26
CA ALA A 171 7.20 6.29 8.17
C ALA A 171 8.18 5.25 8.73
N ALA A 172 9.05 4.70 7.88
CA ALA A 172 10.08 3.74 8.24
C ALA A 172 11.14 4.36 9.15
N GLY A 173 11.61 5.56 8.78
CA GLY A 173 12.51 6.37 9.58
C GLY A 173 11.96 6.65 10.97
N GLY A 174 10.67 6.97 11.08
CA GLY A 174 10.05 7.29 12.35
C GLY A 174 10.04 6.12 13.33
N ARG A 175 9.87 4.90 12.81
CA ARG A 175 9.78 3.69 13.64
C ARG A 175 11.12 3.02 13.92
N ARG A 176 12.19 3.43 13.23
CA ARG A 176 13.45 2.68 13.19
C ARG A 176 13.18 1.20 12.91
N ASP A 177 12.33 0.96 11.90
CA ASP A 177 11.91 -0.39 11.57
C ASP A 177 13.14 -1.20 11.10
N ASN A 178 13.81 -1.89 12.04
CA ASN A 178 14.85 -2.89 11.78
C ASN A 178 14.25 -4.15 11.13
N SER A 179 13.16 -4.02 10.39
CA SER A 179 12.52 -5.13 9.72
C SER A 179 13.49 -5.70 8.70
N GLU A 180 13.77 -7.00 8.79
CA GLU A 180 14.61 -7.81 7.90
C GLU A 180 14.18 -7.79 6.41
N CYS A 181 13.20 -6.96 6.04
CA CYS A 181 12.61 -6.91 4.72
C CYS A 181 13.09 -5.75 3.84
N TRP A 182 13.91 -4.81 4.35
CA TRP A 182 14.37 -3.64 3.59
C TRP A 182 15.27 -4.00 2.41
N GLY A 183 16.24 -4.91 2.57
CA GLY A 183 17.08 -5.38 1.46
C GLY A 183 16.24 -5.95 0.31
N ALA A 184 15.39 -6.94 0.62
CA ALA A 184 14.50 -7.54 -0.36
C ALA A 184 13.49 -6.54 -0.96
N LEU A 185 13.01 -5.56 -0.18
CA LEU A 185 12.14 -4.50 -0.67
C LEU A 185 12.85 -3.61 -1.70
N LEU A 186 14.07 -3.16 -1.38
CA LEU A 186 14.83 -2.30 -2.27
C LEU A 186 15.29 -3.03 -3.52
N GLU A 187 15.61 -4.32 -3.44
CA GLU A 187 15.89 -5.18 -4.60
C GLU A 187 14.67 -5.29 -5.52
N GLU A 188 13.51 -5.64 -4.97
CA GLU A 188 12.26 -5.76 -5.74
C GLU A 188 11.82 -4.42 -6.32
N LEU A 189 11.99 -3.33 -5.57
CA LEU A 189 11.69 -1.98 -6.04
C LEU A 189 12.63 -1.56 -7.19
N ASN A 190 13.93 -1.84 -7.07
CA ASN A 190 14.89 -1.61 -8.15
C ASN A 190 14.52 -2.37 -9.41
N ALA A 191 14.16 -3.65 -9.27
CA ALA A 191 13.72 -4.47 -10.39
C ALA A 191 12.42 -3.93 -11.02
N HIS A 192 11.43 -3.54 -10.19
CA HIS A 192 10.17 -2.98 -10.66
C HIS A 192 10.38 -1.66 -11.40
N VAL A 193 11.18 -0.73 -10.85
CA VAL A 193 11.50 0.56 -11.49
C VAL A 193 12.25 0.37 -12.81
N ALA A 194 13.14 -0.63 -12.88
CA ALA A 194 13.86 -0.93 -14.12
C ALA A 194 12.94 -1.39 -15.27
N VAL A 195 11.81 -2.04 -14.95
CA VAL A 195 10.84 -2.54 -15.94
C VAL A 195 9.73 -1.52 -16.20
N HIS A 196 9.31 -0.78 -15.17
CA HIS A 196 8.18 0.15 -15.20
C HIS A 196 8.56 1.57 -14.75
N PRO A 197 9.46 2.27 -15.47
CA PRO A 197 9.84 3.60 -15.08
C PRO A 197 8.77 4.63 -15.48
N ASP A 198 7.89 4.96 -14.52
CA ASP A 198 6.92 6.03 -14.64
C ASP A 198 7.58 7.40 -14.31
N PRO A 199 7.46 8.42 -15.19
CA PRO A 199 8.08 9.72 -14.97
C PRO A 199 7.54 10.48 -13.75
N ASP A 200 6.26 10.33 -13.40
CA ASP A 200 5.66 11.08 -12.28
C ASP A 200 6.24 10.68 -10.90
N PRO A 201 6.23 9.40 -10.51
CA PRO A 201 6.86 8.96 -9.27
C PRO A 201 8.38 9.18 -9.29
N ALA A 202 9.06 8.97 -10.41
CA ALA A 202 10.50 9.24 -10.52
C ALA A 202 10.84 10.69 -10.17
N VAL A 203 10.07 11.66 -10.68
CA VAL A 203 10.24 13.08 -10.40
C VAL A 203 10.00 13.41 -8.93
N ARG A 204 8.94 12.87 -8.32
CA ARG A 204 8.63 13.10 -6.90
C ARG A 204 9.73 12.56 -6.00
N VAL A 205 10.15 11.34 -6.27
CA VAL A 205 11.18 10.63 -5.50
C VAL A 205 12.52 11.34 -5.61
N LEU A 206 12.95 11.77 -6.80
CA LEU A 206 14.21 12.49 -6.97
C LEU A 206 14.20 13.89 -6.36
N ALA A 207 13.05 14.57 -6.36
CA ALA A 207 12.90 15.88 -5.73
C ALA A 207 13.03 15.82 -4.19
N ALA A 208 12.59 14.72 -3.57
CA ALA A 208 12.60 14.49 -2.12
C ALA A 208 13.79 13.63 -1.63
N TRP A 209 14.50 12.96 -2.55
CA TRP A 209 15.56 11.98 -2.30
C TRP A 209 16.51 12.26 -1.14
N PRO A 210 17.18 13.43 -1.03
CA PRO A 210 18.15 13.62 0.04
C PRO A 210 17.50 13.70 1.43
N ALA A 211 16.23 14.12 1.55
CA ALA A 211 15.52 14.10 2.83
C ALA A 211 15.06 12.68 3.16
N ASP A 212 14.50 11.98 2.18
CA ASP A 212 13.92 10.64 2.35
C ASP A 212 15.00 9.58 2.62
N ALA A 213 16.11 9.63 1.88
CA ALA A 213 17.25 8.72 2.10
C ALA A 213 17.88 8.94 3.48
N LEU A 214 17.98 10.20 3.94
CA LEU A 214 18.46 10.49 5.29
C LEU A 214 17.45 10.07 6.37
N ALA A 215 16.15 10.20 6.11
CA ALA A 215 15.11 9.72 7.00
C ALA A 215 15.15 8.19 7.12
N LEU A 216 15.41 7.47 6.03
CA LEU A 216 15.64 6.03 6.04
C LEU A 216 16.89 5.64 6.84
N LEU A 217 18.02 6.32 6.65
CA LEU A 217 19.30 5.96 7.27
C LEU A 217 19.39 6.30 8.76
N TYR A 218 18.80 7.43 9.18
CA TYR A 218 19.01 8.00 10.52
C TYR A 218 17.72 8.42 11.24
N GLY A 219 16.56 8.26 10.61
CA GLY A 219 15.25 8.66 11.14
C GLY A 219 14.87 10.13 10.86
N PRO A 220 13.59 10.51 11.08
CA PRO A 220 13.03 11.79 10.65
C PRO A 220 13.57 12.99 11.44
N ALA A 221 13.98 12.78 12.70
CA ALA A 221 14.61 13.84 13.51
C ALA A 221 15.97 14.29 12.90
N ALA A 222 16.74 13.33 12.38
CA ALA A 222 17.99 13.61 11.66
C ALA A 222 17.74 14.23 10.27
N ALA A 223 16.69 13.77 9.57
CA ALA A 223 16.30 14.34 8.28
C ALA A 223 15.86 15.82 8.39
N SER A 224 15.11 16.19 9.44
CA SER A 224 14.67 17.57 9.67
C SER A 224 15.83 18.53 9.97
N THR A 225 16.82 18.08 10.76
CA THR A 225 18.03 18.84 11.08
C THR A 225 18.97 18.92 9.87
N ALA A 226 19.03 17.88 9.05
CA ALA A 226 19.73 17.87 7.78
C ALA A 226 19.07 18.80 6.73
N ALA A 227 17.75 18.82 6.60
CA ALA A 227 17.02 19.75 5.74
C ALA A 227 17.23 21.20 6.19
N ALA A 228 17.18 21.47 7.51
CA ALA A 228 17.51 22.77 8.07
C ALA A 228 18.99 23.16 7.89
N ALA A 229 19.92 22.19 7.96
CA ALA A 229 21.31 22.40 7.61
C ALA A 229 21.51 22.60 6.10
N ALA A 230 20.64 22.04 5.24
CA ALA A 230 20.71 22.19 3.78
C ALA A 230 20.26 23.59 3.36
N ALA A 231 19.21 24.10 4.00
CA ALA A 231 18.79 25.49 3.86
C ALA A 231 19.88 26.46 4.31
N ARG A 232 20.58 26.16 5.43
CA ARG A 232 21.72 26.96 5.92
C ARG A 232 22.98 26.83 5.04
N GLY A 233 23.25 25.64 4.53
CA GLY A 233 24.38 25.35 3.63
C GLY A 233 24.19 25.97 2.25
N ALA A 234 22.98 25.94 1.68
CA ALA A 234 22.65 26.62 0.44
C ALA A 234 22.75 28.16 0.59
N ALA A 235 22.39 28.70 1.75
CA ALA A 235 22.59 30.12 2.08
C ALA A 235 24.09 30.49 2.23
N ARG A 236 24.94 29.57 2.73
CA ARG A 236 26.40 29.76 2.80
C ARG A 236 27.11 29.53 1.45
N ALA A 237 26.67 28.57 0.65
CA ALA A 237 27.20 28.29 -0.69
C ALA A 237 26.87 29.42 -1.68
N ALA A 238 25.76 30.14 -1.48
CA ALA A 238 25.49 31.38 -2.21
C ALA A 238 26.48 32.52 -1.88
N ALA A 239 27.27 32.40 -0.81
CA ALA A 239 28.26 33.39 -0.38
C ALA A 239 29.72 33.03 -0.72
N VAL A 240 29.98 31.84 -1.28
CA VAL A 240 31.33 31.38 -1.64
C VAL A 240 31.31 30.89 -3.10
N ALA A 241 32.21 31.44 -3.92
CA ALA A 241 32.34 31.16 -5.36
C ALA A 241 32.46 29.65 -5.70
N PRO A 242 32.13 29.23 -6.94
CA PRO A 242 31.88 27.82 -7.26
C PRO A 242 33.20 27.03 -7.35
N GLY A 243 33.38 26.06 -6.45
CA GLY A 243 34.33 24.96 -6.61
C GLY A 243 33.81 23.91 -7.61
N PRO A 244 34.68 23.06 -8.18
CA PRO A 244 34.31 22.18 -9.29
C PRO A 244 33.19 21.24 -8.88
N ALA A 245 32.16 21.20 -9.72
CA ALA A 245 30.98 20.36 -9.63
C ALA A 245 31.36 18.87 -9.73
N GLY A 246 31.86 18.32 -8.63
CA GLY A 246 31.97 16.88 -8.42
C GLY A 246 30.58 16.32 -8.20
N SER A 247 29.96 15.83 -9.29
CA SER A 247 28.81 14.94 -9.34
C SER A 247 27.81 15.04 -8.17
N ALA A 248 26.69 15.74 -8.40
CA ALA A 248 25.50 15.73 -7.55
C ALA A 248 25.12 14.36 -6.92
N PRO A 249 25.32 13.18 -7.56
CA PRO A 249 25.04 11.89 -6.91
C PRO A 249 25.90 11.58 -5.67
N GLN A 250 27.07 12.21 -5.47
CA GLN A 250 27.93 11.96 -4.31
C GLN A 250 27.75 12.98 -3.17
N ALA A 251 27.24 14.18 -3.45
CA ALA A 251 27.15 15.24 -2.46
C ALA A 251 26.19 14.92 -1.30
N TRP A 252 25.10 14.18 -1.57
CA TRP A 252 24.19 13.73 -0.51
C TRP A 252 24.77 12.54 0.27
N LEU A 253 25.52 11.65 -0.40
CA LEU A 253 26.18 10.51 0.23
C LEU A 253 27.29 10.98 1.17
N GLN A 254 28.12 11.93 0.71
CA GLN A 254 29.13 12.58 1.54
C GLN A 254 28.49 13.25 2.75
N ARG A 255 27.34 13.91 2.55
CA ARG A 255 26.58 14.52 3.64
C ARG A 255 25.98 13.48 4.60
N ALA A 256 25.55 12.32 4.11
CA ALA A 256 25.11 11.21 4.95
C ALA A 256 26.27 10.68 5.80
N LEU A 257 27.46 10.52 5.20
CA LEU A 257 28.69 10.12 5.89
C LEU A 257 29.16 11.18 6.92
N ASP A 258 29.05 12.46 6.59
CA ASP A 258 29.37 13.56 7.50
C ASP A 258 28.40 13.57 8.70
N LEU A 259 27.11 13.32 8.45
CA LEU A 259 26.12 13.13 9.52
C LEU A 259 26.47 11.89 10.35
N GLU A 260 26.89 10.78 9.74
CA GLU A 260 27.32 9.59 10.46
C GLU A 260 28.50 9.88 11.40
N ALA A 261 29.48 10.69 10.95
CA ALA A 261 30.60 11.11 11.80
C ALA A 261 30.12 11.92 13.01
N VAL A 262 29.23 12.89 12.80
CA VAL A 262 28.62 13.70 13.88
C VAL A 262 27.80 12.83 14.85
N TRP A 263 27.08 11.84 14.33
CA TRP A 263 26.29 10.91 15.16
C TRP A 263 27.16 9.92 15.94
N ARG A 264 28.28 9.43 15.36
CA ARG A 264 29.26 8.58 16.07
C ARG A 264 29.99 9.31 17.18
N GLU A 265 30.25 10.60 17.00
CA GLU A 265 30.88 11.44 18.04
C GLU A 265 29.92 11.73 19.21
N GLY A 266 28.62 11.82 18.94
CA GLY A 266 27.59 12.15 19.95
C GLY A 266 26.88 10.95 20.59
N SER A 267 26.87 9.78 19.94
CA SER A 267 26.22 8.57 20.42
C SER A 267 27.13 7.37 20.18
N GLY A 268 27.56 6.71 21.26
CA GLY A 268 28.42 5.53 21.14
C GLY A 268 27.88 4.52 20.13
N GLU A 269 28.72 4.18 19.16
CA GLU A 269 28.68 2.98 18.29
C GLU A 269 27.45 2.72 17.41
N SER A 270 26.47 3.61 17.30
CA SER A 270 25.32 3.35 16.42
C SER A 270 25.52 3.95 15.03
N GLY A 271 26.06 3.15 14.10
CA GLY A 271 26.04 3.46 12.65
C GLY A 271 24.61 3.55 12.09
N SER A 272 24.48 3.86 10.79
CA SER A 272 23.21 3.69 10.06
C SER A 272 22.56 2.36 10.44
N TRP A 273 21.28 2.34 10.82
CA TRP A 273 20.63 1.07 11.13
C TRP A 273 20.43 0.20 9.89
N LEU A 274 20.48 0.81 8.70
CA LEU A 274 20.51 0.10 7.43
C LEU A 274 21.93 -0.42 7.23
N GLY A 275 22.06 -1.70 6.89
CA GLY A 275 23.34 -2.31 6.57
C GLY A 275 23.95 -1.72 5.30
N ASN A 276 25.23 -2.02 5.08
CA ASN A 276 25.98 -1.53 3.92
C ASN A 276 25.36 -1.98 2.59
N ASP A 277 24.66 -3.11 2.56
CA ASP A 277 24.03 -3.63 1.34
C ASP A 277 22.76 -2.86 0.99
N GLU A 278 21.96 -2.47 1.99
CA GLU A 278 20.78 -1.63 1.74
C GLU A 278 21.17 -0.22 1.30
N VAL A 279 22.27 0.34 1.82
CA VAL A 279 22.84 1.62 1.33
C VAL A 279 23.21 1.49 -0.15
N ARG A 280 23.84 0.37 -0.56
CA ARG A 280 24.18 0.12 -1.97
C ARG A 280 22.94 -0.01 -2.84
N LEU A 281 21.88 -0.67 -2.36
CA LEU A 281 20.62 -0.80 -3.09
C LEU A 281 19.90 0.54 -3.25
N LEU A 282 19.94 1.40 -2.23
CA LEU A 282 19.46 2.78 -2.32
C LEU A 282 20.28 3.58 -3.34
N GLN A 283 21.61 3.46 -3.33
CA GLN A 283 22.46 4.12 -4.32
C GLN A 283 22.14 3.62 -5.74
N ALA A 284 21.97 2.32 -5.94
CA ALA A 284 21.59 1.75 -7.22
C ALA A 284 20.24 2.30 -7.72
N LEU A 285 19.26 2.46 -6.82
CA LEU A 285 17.97 3.07 -7.14
C LEU A 285 18.14 4.54 -7.55
N HIS A 286 18.94 5.29 -6.80
CA HIS A 286 19.27 6.68 -7.13
C HIS A 286 19.90 6.80 -8.53
N ASP A 287 20.89 5.96 -8.82
CA ASP A 287 21.62 5.99 -10.08
C ASP A 287 20.72 5.59 -11.26
N HIS A 288 19.83 4.61 -11.05
CA HIS A 288 18.82 4.21 -12.04
C HIS A 288 17.90 5.38 -12.38
N LEU A 289 17.41 6.08 -11.36
CA LEU A 289 16.52 7.22 -11.52
C LEU A 289 17.23 8.43 -12.13
N HIS A 290 18.46 8.68 -11.76
CA HIS A 290 19.30 9.71 -12.36
C HIS A 290 19.53 9.44 -13.85
N SER A 291 19.88 8.19 -14.21
CA SER A 291 20.03 7.76 -15.60
C SER A 291 18.73 7.90 -16.40
N TYR A 292 17.60 7.52 -15.79
CA TYR A 292 16.28 7.67 -16.38
C TYR A 292 15.94 9.14 -16.64
N LEU A 293 16.14 10.04 -15.67
CA LEU A 293 15.94 11.47 -15.85
C LEU A 293 16.74 11.99 -17.05
N VAL A 294 18.05 11.76 -17.05
CA VAL A 294 18.95 12.25 -18.10
C VAL A 294 18.49 11.79 -19.49
N ARG A 295 18.07 10.53 -19.62
CA ARG A 295 17.59 9.96 -20.89
C ARG A 295 16.19 10.43 -21.30
N HIS A 296 15.33 10.72 -20.33
CA HIS A 296 13.91 10.95 -20.56
C HIS A 296 13.42 12.33 -20.10
N MET A 297 14.30 13.34 -20.00
CA MET A 297 13.94 14.71 -19.57
C MET A 297 12.78 15.33 -20.33
N ALA A 298 12.64 15.03 -21.63
CA ALA A 298 11.51 15.52 -22.43
C ALA A 298 10.16 14.94 -21.96
N ALA A 299 10.12 13.71 -21.46
CA ALA A 299 8.92 13.11 -20.88
C ALA A 299 8.68 13.65 -19.46
N VAL A 300 9.74 13.75 -18.66
CA VAL A 300 9.73 14.27 -17.28
C VAL A 300 9.21 15.71 -17.21
N SER A 301 9.70 16.61 -18.07
CA SER A 301 9.24 18.00 -18.11
C SER A 301 7.76 18.17 -18.47
N ARG A 302 7.18 17.19 -19.16
CA ARG A 302 5.75 17.17 -19.51
C ARG A 302 4.87 16.56 -18.41
N SER A 303 5.47 15.86 -17.46
CA SER A 303 4.78 15.14 -16.39
C SER A 303 3.99 16.09 -15.49
N ALA A 304 2.89 15.61 -14.91
CA ALA A 304 2.06 16.42 -14.03
C ALA A 304 2.80 16.71 -12.71
N ALA A 305 3.56 15.72 -12.22
CA ALA A 305 4.37 15.87 -11.02
C ALA A 305 5.42 16.97 -11.16
N PHE A 306 6.12 17.06 -12.30
CA PHE A 306 7.12 18.10 -12.51
C PHE A 306 6.53 19.52 -12.43
N ARG A 307 5.32 19.72 -12.96
CA ARG A 307 4.63 21.02 -12.93
C ARG A 307 4.15 21.40 -11.52
N GLN A 308 3.93 20.42 -10.65
CA GLN A 308 3.51 20.65 -9.26
C GLN A 308 4.69 20.96 -8.33
N LEU A 309 5.93 20.72 -8.75
CA LEU A 309 7.12 21.02 -7.96
C LEU A 309 7.37 22.53 -7.85
N THR A 310 8.06 22.93 -6.77
CA THR A 310 8.52 24.31 -6.61
C THR A 310 9.55 24.68 -7.69
N PRO A 311 9.65 25.97 -8.08
CA PRO A 311 10.63 26.40 -9.08
C PRO A 311 12.07 26.00 -8.73
N ARG A 312 12.42 25.99 -7.43
CA ARG A 312 13.73 25.53 -6.94
C ARG A 312 13.97 24.05 -7.21
N GLN A 313 12.97 23.20 -6.99
CA GLN A 313 13.06 21.77 -7.26
C GLN A 313 13.15 21.50 -8.77
N GLN A 314 12.39 22.23 -9.58
CA GLN A 314 12.46 22.14 -11.04
C GLN A 314 13.84 22.52 -11.57
N SER A 315 14.40 23.67 -11.13
CA SER A 315 15.75 24.10 -11.52
C SER A 315 16.80 23.08 -11.10
N ARG A 316 16.68 22.49 -9.90
CA ARG A 316 17.58 21.45 -9.43
C ARG A 316 17.53 20.19 -10.30
N LEU A 317 16.34 19.71 -10.64
CA LEU A 317 16.19 18.54 -11.52
C LEU A 317 16.73 18.80 -12.93
N MET A 318 16.52 20.00 -13.47
CA MET A 318 17.07 20.41 -14.75
C MET A 318 18.61 20.48 -14.71
N GLN A 319 19.18 21.00 -13.63
CA GLN A 319 20.63 21.04 -13.44
C GLN A 319 21.23 19.64 -13.36
N ILE A 320 20.62 18.73 -12.58
CA ILE A 320 21.03 17.33 -12.49
C ILE A 320 21.07 16.68 -13.88
N ALA A 321 20.04 16.93 -14.70
CA ALA A 321 20.00 16.39 -16.05
C ALA A 321 21.07 16.99 -16.98
N GLN A 322 21.35 18.29 -16.87
CA GLN A 322 22.40 18.96 -17.63
C GLN A 322 23.80 18.46 -17.27
N GLU A 323 24.06 18.26 -15.97
CA GLU A 323 25.30 17.68 -15.46
C GLU A 323 25.50 16.23 -15.94
N GLY A 324 24.43 15.44 -15.99
CA GLY A 324 24.45 14.08 -16.52
C GLY A 324 24.74 14.00 -18.03
N LEU A 325 24.35 15.02 -18.80
CA LEU A 325 24.70 15.12 -20.24
C LEU A 325 26.16 15.53 -20.45
N GLY A 326 26.71 16.37 -19.57
CA GLY A 326 28.10 16.85 -19.64
C GLY A 326 29.14 15.79 -19.29
N THR A 327 28.79 14.80 -18.46
CA THR A 327 29.67 13.71 -18.03
C THR A 327 29.63 12.48 -18.98
N GLY A 328 28.66 12.41 -19.89
CA GLY A 328 28.44 11.28 -20.81
C GLY A 328 29.44 11.12 -21.96
N GLY A 329 30.51 11.93 -22.02
CA GLY A 329 31.53 11.86 -23.07
C GLY A 329 32.47 10.64 -23.00
N CYS A 330 32.51 9.89 -21.89
CA CYS A 330 33.45 8.78 -21.71
C CYS A 330 32.89 7.62 -20.85
N ALA A 331 31.82 6.95 -21.28
CA ALA A 331 31.50 5.59 -20.79
C ALA A 331 30.49 4.90 -21.71
N GLY A 332 30.95 4.48 -22.90
CA GLY A 332 30.22 3.53 -23.71
C GLY A 332 30.55 2.11 -23.27
N THR A 333 29.62 1.42 -22.59
CA THR A 333 29.47 -0.04 -22.68
C THR A 333 28.14 -0.51 -22.09
N GLY A 334 27.27 -0.98 -22.98
CA GLY A 334 26.45 -2.18 -22.74
C GLY A 334 25.14 -2.05 -21.96
N LEU A 335 24.07 -1.60 -22.61
CA LEU A 335 22.82 -2.35 -22.54
C LEU A 335 22.19 -2.41 -23.93
N ARG A 336 22.12 -3.64 -24.45
CA ARG A 336 21.68 -4.02 -25.79
C ARG A 336 20.24 -3.57 -26.00
N ALA A 337 20.00 -2.87 -27.11
CA ALA A 337 18.68 -2.52 -27.58
C ALA A 337 17.82 -3.78 -27.80
N ALA A 338 16.71 -3.90 -27.08
CA ALA A 338 15.60 -4.76 -27.47
C ALA A 338 14.65 -3.93 -28.33
N SER A 339 14.94 -3.89 -29.63
CA SER A 339 13.97 -3.51 -30.64
C SER A 339 12.96 -4.65 -30.80
N GLY A 340 11.78 -4.52 -30.18
CA GLY A 340 10.70 -5.50 -30.24
C GLY A 340 9.33 -4.81 -30.25
N THR A 341 8.87 -4.49 -31.46
CA THR A 341 7.48 -4.34 -31.91
C THR A 341 6.45 -3.64 -31.00
N SER A 342 6.11 -2.42 -31.43
CA SER A 342 5.02 -1.49 -31.09
C SER A 342 3.57 -2.04 -31.02
N ARG A 343 3.34 -3.35 -30.90
CA ARG A 343 1.99 -3.93 -30.81
C ARG A 343 1.62 -4.49 -29.44
N ASP A 344 2.58 -4.90 -28.62
CA ASP A 344 2.29 -5.48 -27.30
C ASP A 344 2.14 -4.42 -26.19
N ALA A 345 2.72 -3.23 -26.39
CA ALA A 345 2.53 -2.09 -25.48
C ALA A 345 1.07 -1.56 -25.46
N ALA A 346 0.32 -1.75 -26.54
CA ALA A 346 -1.09 -1.37 -26.62
C ALA A 346 -2.01 -2.33 -25.82
N LEU A 347 -1.61 -3.61 -25.68
CA LEU A 347 -2.35 -4.59 -24.88
C LEU A 347 -2.04 -4.48 -23.38
N ALA A 348 -0.81 -4.11 -23.00
CA ALA A 348 -0.45 -3.82 -21.60
C ALA A 348 -1.08 -2.52 -21.08
N ALA A 349 -1.17 -1.47 -21.91
CA ALA A 349 -1.90 -0.24 -21.58
C ALA A 349 -3.41 -0.48 -21.39
N GLY A 350 -3.99 -1.46 -22.10
CA GLY A 350 -5.38 -1.87 -21.95
C GLY A 350 -5.70 -2.56 -20.61
N ALA A 351 -4.72 -3.19 -19.97
CA ALA A 351 -4.87 -3.83 -18.65
C ALA A 351 -4.67 -2.83 -17.49
N ALA A 352 -3.72 -1.90 -17.62
CA ALA A 352 -3.52 -0.81 -16.64
C ALA A 352 -4.69 0.19 -16.66
N GLY A 353 -5.27 0.47 -17.84
CA GLY A 353 -6.48 1.29 -17.97
C GLY A 353 -7.72 0.67 -17.32
N GLN A 354 -7.81 -0.66 -17.25
CA GLN A 354 -8.91 -1.34 -16.56
C GLN A 354 -8.75 -1.26 -15.04
N ALA A 355 -7.54 -1.38 -14.49
CA ALA A 355 -7.30 -1.20 -13.06
C ALA A 355 -7.58 0.23 -12.58
N ALA A 356 -7.27 1.24 -13.40
CA ALA A 356 -7.62 2.64 -13.13
C ALA A 356 -9.14 2.91 -13.23
N ALA A 357 -9.85 2.22 -14.13
CA ALA A 357 -11.32 2.34 -14.24
C ALA A 357 -12.04 1.82 -12.99
N TRP A 358 -11.51 0.80 -12.29
CA TRP A 358 -12.07 0.32 -11.02
C TRP A 358 -11.92 1.33 -9.87
N LEU A 359 -10.84 2.12 -9.85
CA LEU A 359 -10.60 3.13 -8.81
C LEU A 359 -11.49 4.37 -8.97
N VAL A 360 -11.90 4.74 -10.19
CA VAL A 360 -12.75 5.92 -10.43
C VAL A 360 -14.25 5.60 -10.25
N THR A 361 -14.69 4.36 -10.51
CA THR A 361 -16.12 4.01 -10.42
C THR A 361 -16.61 3.85 -8.97
N SER A 362 -15.71 3.65 -8.01
CA SER A 362 -16.05 3.47 -6.59
C SER A 362 -16.27 4.80 -5.84
N ALA A 363 -15.83 5.94 -6.39
CA ALA A 363 -15.95 7.25 -5.76
C ALA A 363 -17.20 8.04 -6.19
N ALA A 364 -17.96 7.57 -7.20
CA ALA A 364 -19.09 8.29 -7.77
C ALA A 364 -20.48 7.87 -7.22
N ALA A 365 -20.55 6.94 -6.27
CA ALA A 365 -21.81 6.43 -5.71
C ALA A 365 -22.25 7.11 -4.39
N ALA A 366 -21.71 8.30 -4.07
CA ALA A 366 -22.17 9.13 -2.96
C ALA A 366 -22.62 10.51 -3.47
N GLY A 367 -23.78 10.55 -4.12
CA GLY A 367 -24.44 11.80 -4.49
C GLY A 367 -25.07 12.49 -3.27
N PRO A 368 -25.02 13.83 -3.16
CA PRO A 368 -25.74 14.56 -2.12
C PRO A 368 -27.19 14.76 -2.54
N GLY A 369 -28.10 13.93 -2.03
CA GLY A 369 -29.54 14.10 -2.16
C GLY A 369 -30.06 15.16 -1.18
N GLY A 370 -29.86 16.44 -1.51
CA GLY A 370 -30.55 17.56 -0.88
C GLY A 370 -31.91 17.78 -1.54
N GLY A 371 -32.99 17.45 -0.82
CA GLY A 371 -34.36 17.66 -1.28
C GLY A 371 -35.28 17.85 -0.08
N GLY A 372 -35.42 19.10 0.35
CA GLY A 372 -36.44 19.48 1.33
C GLY A 372 -37.83 19.43 0.70
N SER A 373 -38.79 18.82 1.39
CA SER A 373 -40.17 19.26 1.36
C SER A 373 -40.92 18.81 2.61
N ARG A 374 -41.57 19.82 3.18
CA ARG A 374 -42.43 19.88 4.34
C ARG A 374 -43.46 18.74 4.39
N SER A 375 -43.73 18.25 5.61
CA SER A 375 -45.06 17.82 6.02
C SER A 375 -45.19 18.04 7.52
N SER A 376 -45.93 19.10 7.87
CA SER A 376 -46.48 19.32 9.20
C SER A 376 -47.44 18.18 9.54
N LEU A 377 -47.22 17.50 10.66
CA LEU A 377 -48.31 16.89 11.42
C LEU A 377 -48.11 17.24 12.89
N ALA A 378 -49.11 17.96 13.39
CA ALA A 378 -49.24 18.36 14.77
C ALA A 378 -49.42 17.13 15.65
N VAL A 379 -48.61 17.03 16.69
CA VAL A 379 -48.84 16.14 17.83
C VAL A 379 -49.53 16.97 18.91
N THR A 380 -50.82 16.71 19.10
CA THR A 380 -51.54 17.05 20.34
C THR A 380 -51.04 16.17 21.47
N PRO A 381 -50.70 16.71 22.66
CA PRO A 381 -50.51 15.87 23.83
C PRO A 381 -51.85 15.69 24.55
N TRP A 382 -52.33 14.44 24.56
CA TRP A 382 -53.28 13.94 25.54
C TRP A 382 -52.46 13.42 26.73
N GLY A 383 -52.77 13.90 27.93
CA GLY A 383 -52.08 13.48 29.15
C GLY A 383 -52.39 14.39 30.33
N GLY A 384 -53.60 14.24 30.88
CA GLY A 384 -53.93 14.78 32.19
C GLY A 384 -53.65 13.76 33.29
N THR A 385 -53.03 14.22 34.37
CA THR A 385 -53.14 13.88 35.81
C THR A 385 -51.98 14.67 36.46
N GLY A 386 -52.11 15.51 37.47
CA GLY A 386 -53.03 15.61 38.60
C GLY A 386 -52.14 15.79 39.83
N SER A 387 -52.18 16.94 40.51
CA SER A 387 -51.93 17.11 41.95
C SER A 387 -51.85 18.60 42.34
N GLY A 388 -52.63 18.98 43.35
CA GLY A 388 -52.27 20.05 44.28
C GLY A 388 -53.14 21.31 44.23
N GLY A 389 -53.99 21.47 45.26
CA GLY A 389 -54.58 22.74 45.68
C GLY A 389 -56.09 22.72 45.77
#